data_AF-A0A7W1J6U3-F1
#
_entry.id   AF-A0A7W1J6U3-F1
#
_cell.length_a   1.000
_cell.length_b   1.000
_cell.length_c   1.000
_cell.angle_alpha   90.00
_cell.angle_beta   90.00
_cell.angle_gamma   90.00
#
_symmetry.space_group_name_H-M   'P 1'
#
loop_
_entity.id
_entity.type
_entity.pdbx_description
1 polymer ?
#
loop_
_entity_poly.entity_id
_entity_poly.type
_entity_poly.pdbx_seq_one_letter_code
_entity_poly.pdbx_strand_id
1 'polypeptide(L)'
;IKTIFAESLNTNGDVFNIAVGERVSLNQLIDILKKLISSKVQPIYRDERIGDVRDSLADISKAKKYLNYQPQIKVEEGLKYTLEWFKIQRAI
;
A
#
# COMPACT_ATOMS: atom_id res chain seq x y z
N ILE A 1 -9.10 15.27 4.05
CA ILE A 1 -9.56 13.86 4.18
C ILE A 1 -10.64 13.65 3.12
N LYS A 2 -10.46 12.71 2.19
CA LYS A 2 -11.54 12.33 1.26
C LYS A 2 -12.47 11.39 2.04
N THR A 3 -13.70 11.83 2.32
CA THR A 3 -14.71 11.02 3.01
C THR A 3 -15.41 10.12 1.99
N ILE A 4 -15.67 8.86 2.36
CA ILE A 4 -16.55 7.97 1.62
C ILE A 4 -17.89 7.97 2.37
N PHE A 5 -18.97 8.32 1.67
CA PHE A 5 -20.32 8.14 2.19
C PHE A 5 -20.79 6.73 1.84
N ALA A 6 -21.30 6.01 2.82
CA ALA A 6 -21.98 4.75 2.63
C ALA A 6 -23.42 4.92 3.14
N GLU A 7 -24.38 4.26 2.50
CA GLU A 7 -25.73 4.17 3.06
C GLU A 7 -25.70 3.52 4.45
N SER A 8 -26.72 3.76 5.27
CA SER A 8 -26.82 3.22 6.62
C SER A 8 -26.89 1.69 6.60
N LEU A 9 -25.73 1.03 6.62
CA LEU A 9 -25.56 -0.42 6.52
C LEU A 9 -25.63 -1.14 7.87
N ASN A 10 -26.27 -0.55 8.88
CA ASN A 10 -26.21 -1.00 10.28
C ASN A 10 -24.77 -1.14 10.81
N THR A 11 -23.85 -0.28 10.36
CA THR A 11 -22.42 -0.30 10.71
C THR A 11 -21.99 0.90 11.58
N ASN A 12 -22.94 1.56 12.26
CA ASN A 12 -22.63 2.72 13.09
C ASN A 12 -21.70 2.33 14.25
N GLY A 13 -20.58 3.04 14.38
CA GLY A 13 -19.56 2.77 15.40
C GLY A 13 -18.56 1.66 15.04
N ASP A 14 -18.70 1.03 13.87
CA ASP A 14 -17.76 0.02 13.42
C ASP A 14 -16.42 0.63 12.97
N VAL A 15 -15.33 -0.08 13.29
CA VAL A 15 -13.99 0.18 12.75
C VAL A 15 -13.69 -0.80 11.62
N PHE A 16 -13.05 -0.31 10.55
CA PHE A 16 -12.69 -1.06 9.37
C PHE A 16 -11.22 -0.84 9.00
N ASN A 17 -10.54 -1.92 8.61
CA ASN A 17 -9.24 -1.81 7.95
C ASN A 17 -9.44 -1.46 6.48
N ILE A 18 -8.72 -0.42 6.02
CA ILE A 18 -8.66 -0.03 4.60
C ILE A 18 -7.24 -0.27 4.11
N ALA A 19 -7.08 -1.33 3.32
CA ALA A 19 -5.79 -1.78 2.79
C ALA A 19 -5.99 -2.58 1.50
N VAL A 20 -4.89 -2.92 0.82
CA VAL A 20 -4.93 -3.75 -0.41
C VAL A 20 -5.25 -5.23 -0.15
N GLY A 21 -5.08 -5.70 1.10
CA GLY A 21 -5.37 -7.08 1.51
C GLY A 21 -4.37 -8.12 0.96
N GLU A 22 -3.20 -7.68 0.51
CA GLU A 22 -2.09 -8.52 0.07
C GLU A 22 -0.81 -8.11 0.80
N ARG A 23 0.17 -9.01 0.88
CA ARG A 23 1.46 -8.79 1.52
C ARG A 23 2.56 -8.62 0.48
N VAL A 24 3.43 -7.64 0.71
CA VAL A 24 4.66 -7.43 -0.05
C VAL A 24 5.80 -7.27 0.95
N SER A 25 6.87 -8.05 0.80
CA SER A 25 8.07 -7.92 1.63
C SER A 25 8.92 -6.72 1.19
N LEU A 26 9.81 -6.26 2.07
CA LEU A 26 10.75 -5.18 1.74
C LEU A 26 11.64 -5.54 0.53
N ASN A 27 12.10 -6.79 0.44
CA ASN A 27 12.90 -7.25 -0.70
C ASN A 27 12.10 -7.23 -2.01
N GLN A 28 10.84 -7.71 -1.99
CA GLN A 28 9.97 -7.65 -3.17
C GLN A 28 9.71 -6.20 -3.60
N LEU A 29 9.48 -5.29 -2.64
CA LEU A 29 9.31 -3.87 -2.92
C LEU A 29 10.56 -3.27 -3.61
N ILE A 30 11.76 -3.61 -3.13
CA ILE A 30 13.02 -3.19 -3.73
C ILE A 30 13.16 -3.73 -5.16
N ASP A 31 12.82 -5.00 -5.39
CA ASP A 31 12.88 -5.61 -6.72
C ASP A 31 11.92 -4.95 -7.71
N ILE A 32 10.69 -4.67 -7.28
CA ILE A 32 9.70 -3.93 -8.08
C ILE A 32 10.26 -2.56 -8.45
N LEU A 33 10.79 -1.82 -7.47
CA LEU A 33 11.37 -0.49 -7.73
C LEU A 33 12.54 -0.57 -8.71
N LYS A 34 13.49 -1.48 -8.50
CA LYS A 34 14.65 -1.68 -9.41
C LYS A 34 14.21 -1.92 -10.84
N LYS A 35 13.17 -2.75 -11.05
CA LYS A 35 12.56 -2.99 -12.36
C LYS A 35 11.94 -1.72 -12.94
N LEU A 36 11.17 -0.96 -12.15
CA LEU A 36 10.47 0.24 -12.62
C LEU A 36 11.40 1.39 -13.03
N ILE A 37 12.56 1.51 -12.39
CA ILE A 37 13.53 2.60 -12.67
C ILE A 37 14.80 2.11 -13.38
N SER A 38 14.83 0.85 -13.85
CA SER A 38 16.00 0.22 -14.48
C SER A 38 17.30 0.36 -13.66
N SER A 39 17.20 0.27 -12.32
CA SER A 39 18.33 0.46 -11.41
C SER A 39 19.02 -0.87 -11.09
N LYS A 40 20.35 -0.80 -10.98
CA LYS A 40 21.22 -1.91 -10.54
C LYS A 40 21.64 -1.81 -9.07
N VAL A 41 21.10 -0.86 -8.31
CA VAL A 41 21.42 -0.66 -6.90
C VAL A 41 21.14 -1.94 -6.10
N GLN A 42 22.04 -2.26 -5.19
CA GLN A 42 21.92 -3.42 -4.31
C GLN A 42 21.58 -2.97 -2.89
N PRO A 43 20.67 -3.67 -2.19
CA PRO A 43 20.38 -3.37 -0.80
C PRO A 43 21.60 -3.66 0.08
N ILE A 44 21.84 -2.78 1.06
CA ILE A 44 22.78 -3.02 2.14
C ILE A 44 21.96 -3.42 3.36
N TYR A 45 22.05 -4.68 3.75
CA TYR A 45 21.37 -5.20 4.93
C TYR A 45 22.07 -4.71 6.20
N ARG A 46 21.27 -4.34 7.20
CA ARG A 46 21.70 -3.88 8.52
C ARG A 46 20.80 -4.52 9.57
N ASP A 47 21.15 -4.33 10.83
CA ASP A 47 20.35 -4.78 11.96
C ASP A 47 18.91 -4.24 11.88
N GLU A 48 17.97 -5.05 12.40
CA GLU A 48 16.57 -4.65 12.51
C GLU A 48 16.43 -3.37 13.32
N ARG A 49 15.55 -2.47 12.88
CA ARG A 49 15.29 -1.23 13.62
C ARG A 49 14.36 -1.53 14.78
N ILE A 50 14.76 -1.11 15.98
CA ILE A 50 13.94 -1.25 17.18
C ILE A 50 12.61 -0.51 16.95
N GLY A 51 11.51 -1.23 17.10
CA GLY A 51 10.15 -0.71 16.93
C GLY A 51 9.52 -0.95 15.55
N ASP A 52 10.26 -1.46 14.57
CA ASP A 52 9.68 -1.83 13.27
C ASP A 52 8.71 -3.01 13.40
N VAL A 53 7.58 -2.92 12.71
CA VAL A 53 6.64 -4.05 12.57
C VAL A 53 7.19 -5.02 11.53
N ARG A 54 7.50 -6.24 11.96
CA ARG A 54 8.07 -7.29 11.08
C ARG A 54 7.09 -7.75 10.00
N ASP A 55 5.86 -8.05 10.39
CA ASP A 55 4.82 -8.54 9.49
C ASP A 55 3.55 -7.72 9.69
N SER A 56 3.05 -7.14 8.60
CA SER A 56 1.78 -6.41 8.58
C SER A 56 0.92 -6.90 7.43
N LEU A 57 -0.27 -7.40 7.73
CA LEU A 57 -1.29 -7.77 6.75
C LEU A 57 -2.66 -7.47 7.36
N ALA A 58 -3.31 -6.43 6.85
CA ALA A 58 -4.62 -6.04 7.33
C ALA A 58 -5.70 -6.96 6.72
N ASP A 59 -6.54 -7.56 7.58
CA ASP A 59 -7.75 -8.22 7.11
C ASP A 59 -8.80 -7.17 6.72
N ILE A 60 -9.18 -7.21 5.44
CA ILE A 60 -10.18 -6.31 4.83
C ILE A 60 -11.53 -7.00 4.59
N SER A 61 -11.74 -8.20 5.15
CA SER A 61 -12.97 -8.99 5.01
C SER A 61 -14.22 -8.20 5.41
N LYS A 62 -14.15 -7.47 6.54
CA LYS A 62 -15.24 -6.61 7.03
C LYS A 62 -15.58 -5.49 6.04
N ALA A 63 -14.56 -4.80 5.51
CA ALA A 63 -14.76 -3.72 4.55
C ALA A 63 -15.34 -4.24 3.22
N LYS A 64 -14.86 -5.39 2.73
CA LYS A 64 -15.42 -6.05 1.55
C LYS A 64 -16.90 -6.40 1.73
N LYS A 65 -17.24 -7.00 2.88
CA LYS A 65 -18.59 -7.47 3.18
C LYS A 65 -19.60 -6.33 3.33
N TYR A 66 -19.27 -5.33 4.13
CA TYR A 66 -20.24 -4.31 4.52
C TYR A 66 -20.18 -3.04 3.67
N LEU A 67 -19.02 -2.70 3.11
CA LEU A 67 -18.83 -1.46 2.34
C LEU A 67 -18.69 -1.71 0.84
N ASN A 68 -18.80 -2.97 0.39
CA ASN A 68 -18.43 -3.39 -0.96
C ASN A 68 -17.04 -2.87 -1.37
N TYR A 69 -16.11 -2.77 -0.41
CA TYR A 69 -14.79 -2.21 -0.64
C TYR A 69 -13.94 -3.15 -1.48
N GLN A 70 -13.50 -2.67 -2.65
CA GLN A 70 -12.68 -3.42 -3.60
C GLN A 70 -11.43 -2.61 -3.94
N PRO A 71 -10.25 -2.94 -3.37
CA PRO A 71 -9.01 -2.26 -3.71
C PRO A 71 -8.71 -2.41 -5.20
N GLN A 72 -8.71 -1.30 -5.94
CA GLN A 72 -8.50 -1.32 -7.39
C GLN A 72 -7.02 -1.24 -7.76
N ILE A 73 -6.22 -0.53 -6.96
CA ILE A 73 -4.81 -0.28 -7.23
C ILE A 73 -3.95 -1.23 -6.41
N LYS A 74 -3.16 -2.05 -7.10
CA LYS A 74 -2.18 -2.96 -6.50
C LYS A 74 -0.84 -2.25 -6.25
N VAL A 75 0.05 -2.89 -5.47
CA VAL A 75 1.32 -2.26 -5.06
C VAL A 75 2.17 -1.79 -6.26
N GLU A 76 2.37 -2.64 -7.27
CA GLU A 76 3.18 -2.27 -8.45
C GLU A 76 2.59 -1.09 -9.22
N GLU A 77 1.27 -1.06 -9.39
CA GLU A 77 0.57 0.03 -10.09
C GLU A 77 0.63 1.34 -9.29
N GLY A 78 0.41 1.29 -7.97
CA GLY A 78 0.56 2.45 -7.09
C GLY A 78 1.97 3.03 -7.10
N LEU A 79 3.00 2.17 -7.21
CA LEU A 79 4.39 2.60 -7.35
C LEU A 79 4.66 3.29 -8.69
N LYS A 80 4.02 2.87 -9.79
CA LYS A 80 4.10 3.57 -11.08
C LYS A 80 3.55 4.99 -10.96
N TYR A 81 2.36 5.16 -10.38
CA TYR A 81 1.80 6.51 -10.15
C TYR A 81 2.69 7.38 -9.28
N THR A 82 3.27 6.78 -8.23
CA THR A 82 4.20 7.47 -7.33
C THR A 82 5.46 7.92 -8.08
N LEU A 83 6.02 7.07 -8.94
CA LEU A 83 7.20 7.39 -9.74
C LEU A 83 6.92 8.50 -10.75
N GLU A 84 5.79 8.45 -11.45
CA GLU A 84 5.39 9.52 -12.37
C GLU A 84 5.21 10.86 -11.65
N TRP A 85 4.59 10.84 -10.46
CA TRP A 85 4.52 12.03 -9.63
C TRP A 85 5.90 12.58 -9.26
N PHE A 86 6.86 11.72 -8.86
CA PHE A 86 8.23 12.15 -8.57
C PHE A 86 8.94 12.76 -9.79
N LYS A 87 8.72 12.23 -10.99
CA LYS A 87 9.29 12.79 -12.23
C LYS A 87 8.77 14.20 -12.50
N ILE A 88 7.48 14.44 -12.27
CA ILE A 88 6.86 15.76 -12.44
C ILE A 88 7.40 16.76 -11.39
N GLN A 89 7.48 16.36 -10.12
CA GLN A 89 7.96 17.25 -9.04
C GLN A 89 9.46 17.56 -9.12
N ARG A 90 10.26 16.67 -9.72
CA ARG A 90 11.70 16.85 -9.92
C ARG A 90 12.06 17.47 -11.28
N ALA A 91 11.10 17.95 -12.05
CA ALA A 91 11.38 18.83 -13.18
C ALA A 91 11.90 20.18 -12.64
N ILE A 92 13.20 20.20 -12.34
CA ILE A 92 14.06 21.38 -12.19
C ILE A 92 15.10 21.27 -13.31
#